data_AF-A0A176T0H0-F1
#
_entry.id   AF-A0A176T0H0-F1
#
_cell.length_a   1.000
_cell.length_b   1.000
_cell.length_c   1.000
_cell.angle_alpha   90.00
_cell.angle_beta   90.00
_cell.angle_gamma   90.00
#
_symmetry.space_group_name_H-M   'P 1'
#
loop_
_entity.id
_entity.type
_entity.pdbx_description
1 polymer ?
#
loop_
_entity_poly.entity_id
_entity_poly.type
_entity_poly.pdbx_seq_one_letter_code
_entity_poly.pdbx_strand_id
1 'polypeptide(L)'
;MTEEEIRNYFDYHNSNMKSLKIGYIEMRNQIKSFYKSTDKNGTLIYSLQDTDIKKIRLQEKELSFSRILSGIQVSWAEESLKRLLYEKDLLNDNQRNYILNKPLIEKWLEIFKIVFCFAYDLTPDNDEFCTQVNIRGERHNLGNKLVQQYLTLRRIISENLTPNFAIRNKVQHGEWNFAFEAPISEVFSQRLTDKINKENIITTTSRYNIVNSVYNMIVDLGRFRSDSFKLDSITTPFEYFYDDYLKKINFEIKKIESCDLEKFINDIVQRQIRGLEYRNRT
;
A
#
# COMPACT_ATOMS: atom_id res chain seq x y z
N MET A 1 11.94 25.56 -7.70
CA MET A 1 12.92 24.71 -7.00
C MET A 1 14.05 24.41 -7.97
N THR A 2 15.29 24.41 -7.49
CA THR A 2 16.44 24.01 -8.33
C THR A 2 16.44 22.48 -8.52
N GLU A 3 17.13 21.99 -9.56
CA GLU A 3 17.29 20.53 -9.76
C GLU A 3 17.97 19.85 -8.56
N GLU A 4 18.90 20.56 -7.90
CA GLU A 4 19.58 20.09 -6.70
C GLU A 4 18.61 19.97 -5.51
N GLU A 5 17.74 20.97 -5.31
CA GLU A 5 16.71 20.90 -4.26
C GLU A 5 15.77 19.71 -4.49
N ILE A 6 15.27 19.51 -5.71
CA ILE A 6 14.39 18.38 -6.05
C ILE A 6 15.07 17.05 -5.73
N ARG A 7 16.35 16.91 -6.11
CA ARG A 7 17.14 15.72 -5.81
C ARG A 7 17.29 15.49 -4.30
N ASN A 8 17.58 16.54 -3.53
CA ASN A 8 17.71 16.45 -2.08
C ASN A 8 16.40 15.98 -1.42
N TYR A 9 15.25 16.55 -1.81
CA TYR A 9 13.95 16.10 -1.29
C TYR A 9 13.64 14.65 -1.66
N PHE A 10 13.93 14.26 -2.90
CA PHE A 10 13.81 12.86 -3.32
C PHE A 10 14.66 11.93 -2.43
N ASP A 11 15.91 12.30 -2.17
CA ASP A 11 16.83 11.52 -1.35
C ASP A 11 16.40 11.45 0.12
N TYR A 12 15.85 12.53 0.68
CA TYR A 12 15.28 12.54 2.03
C TYR A 12 14.11 11.55 2.15
N HIS A 13 13.15 11.61 1.22
CA HIS A 13 12.01 10.68 1.24
C HIS A 13 12.45 9.24 0.98
N ASN A 14 13.43 9.03 0.09
CA ASN A 14 14.00 7.70 -0.14
C ASN A 14 14.69 7.14 1.11
N SER A 15 15.39 7.97 1.88
CA SER A 15 15.99 7.59 3.17
C SER A 15 14.92 7.19 4.20
N ASN A 16 13.87 8.00 4.34
CA ASN A 16 12.73 7.67 5.21
C ASN A 16 12.07 6.34 4.83
N MET A 17 11.85 6.13 3.52
CA MET A 17 11.34 4.86 3.02
C MET A 17 12.24 3.70 3.43
N LYS A 18 13.57 3.78 3.21
CA LYS A 18 14.50 2.71 3.64
C LYS A 18 14.34 2.36 5.12
N SER A 19 14.27 3.36 6.00
CA SER A 19 14.04 3.16 7.44
C SER A 19 12.69 2.51 7.74
N LEU A 20 11.61 2.97 7.10
CA LEU A 20 10.28 2.38 7.22
C LEU A 20 10.24 0.92 6.74
N LYS A 21 10.97 0.58 5.66
CA LYS A 21 11.09 -0.79 5.16
C LYS A 21 11.76 -1.71 6.17
N ILE A 22 12.83 -1.25 6.81
CA ILE A 22 13.51 -2.00 7.87
C ILE A 22 12.53 -2.28 9.01
N GLY A 23 11.91 -1.23 9.56
CA GLY A 23 10.93 -1.39 10.64
C GLY A 23 9.76 -2.30 10.28
N TYR A 24 9.26 -2.19 9.04
CA TYR A 24 8.20 -3.03 8.51
C TYR A 24 8.59 -4.52 8.46
N ILE A 25 9.79 -4.82 7.93
CA ILE A 25 10.29 -6.20 7.82
C ILE A 25 10.53 -6.80 9.21
N GLU A 26 11.18 -6.05 10.11
CA GLU A 26 11.46 -6.51 11.47
C GLU A 26 10.16 -6.80 12.24
N MET A 27 9.20 -5.88 12.20
CA MET A 27 7.89 -6.06 12.85
C MET A 27 7.16 -7.28 12.31
N ARG A 28 7.14 -7.45 10.98
CA ARG A 28 6.53 -8.61 10.32
C ARG A 28 7.21 -9.93 10.71
N ASN A 29 8.54 -9.94 10.83
CA ASN A 29 9.29 -11.12 11.24
C ASN A 29 9.05 -11.45 12.71
N GLN A 30 8.93 -10.43 13.56
CA GLN A 30 8.61 -10.59 14.98
C GLN A 30 7.20 -11.16 15.19
N ILE A 31 6.21 -10.72 14.41
CA ILE A 31 4.87 -11.35 14.42
C ILE A 31 4.97 -12.82 14.02
N LYS A 32 5.71 -13.13 12.95
CA LYS A 32 5.89 -14.53 12.51
C LYS A 32 6.63 -15.40 13.51
N SER A 33 7.51 -14.84 14.34
CA SER A 33 8.22 -15.59 15.37
C SER A 33 7.28 -15.99 16.52
N PHE A 34 6.22 -15.21 16.78
CA PHE A 34 5.17 -15.60 17.71
C PHE A 34 4.52 -16.93 17.29
N TYR A 35 4.19 -17.11 16.01
CA TYR A 35 3.60 -18.36 15.49
C TYR A 35 4.52 -19.59 15.65
N LYS A 36 5.82 -19.37 15.87
CA LYS A 36 6.83 -20.42 16.05
C LYS A 36 7.28 -20.59 17.49
N SER A 37 6.72 -19.81 18.42
CA SER A 37 7.13 -19.81 19.81
C SER A 37 6.73 -21.13 20.48
N THR A 38 7.65 -21.70 21.26
CA THR A 38 7.43 -22.92 22.03
C THR A 38 7.38 -22.62 23.52
N ASP A 39 6.73 -23.49 24.29
CA ASP A 39 6.80 -23.46 25.74
C ASP A 39 8.02 -24.21 26.29
N LYS A 40 8.11 -24.33 27.62
CA LYS A 40 9.23 -25.00 28.30
C LYS A 40 9.37 -26.49 27.92
N ASN A 41 8.30 -27.11 27.44
CA ASN A 41 8.28 -28.50 27.01
C ASN A 41 8.54 -28.65 25.51
N GLY A 42 8.87 -27.56 24.81
CA GLY A 42 9.08 -27.56 23.36
C GLY A 42 7.78 -27.62 22.55
N THR A 43 6.61 -27.51 23.18
CA THR A 43 5.32 -27.53 22.49
C THR A 43 5.05 -26.16 21.89
N LEU A 44 4.62 -26.09 20.62
CA LEU A 44 4.27 -24.83 19.97
C LEU A 44 3.07 -24.19 20.67
N ILE A 45 3.20 -22.92 21.06
CA ILE A 45 2.16 -22.22 21.84
C ILE A 45 0.87 -22.06 21.02
N TYR A 46 0.99 -21.85 19.71
CA TYR A 46 -0.17 -21.73 18.82
C TYR A 46 -0.91 -23.04 18.54
N SER A 47 -0.34 -24.21 18.88
CA SER A 47 -1.06 -25.49 18.83
C SER A 47 -1.82 -25.83 20.12
N LEU A 48 -1.73 -25.00 21.15
CA LEU A 48 -2.51 -25.15 22.38
C LEU A 48 -3.99 -24.80 22.13
N GLN A 49 -4.85 -25.21 23.07
CA GLN A 49 -6.26 -24.84 23.08
C GLN A 49 -6.44 -23.33 23.19
N ASP A 50 -7.51 -22.78 22.63
CA ASP A 50 -7.77 -21.33 22.62
C ASP A 50 -7.99 -20.75 24.02
N THR A 51 -8.32 -21.59 25.00
CA THR A 51 -8.45 -21.21 26.41
C THR A 51 -7.11 -21.18 27.16
N ASP A 52 -6.00 -21.60 26.54
CA ASP A 52 -4.70 -21.61 27.19
C ASP A 52 -4.15 -20.18 27.35
N ILE A 53 -3.80 -19.83 28.59
CA ILE A 53 -3.32 -18.50 28.98
C ILE A 53 -2.07 -18.08 28.19
N LYS A 54 -1.17 -19.01 27.85
CA LYS A 54 0.04 -18.71 27.05
C LYS A 54 -0.34 -18.31 25.63
N LYS A 55 -1.32 -19.00 25.03
CA LYS A 55 -1.81 -18.70 23.68
C LYS A 55 -2.52 -17.36 23.64
N ILE A 56 -3.42 -17.10 24.59
CA ILE A 56 -4.15 -15.82 24.72
C ILE A 56 -3.16 -14.65 24.81
N ARG A 57 -2.18 -14.71 25.72
CA ARG A 57 -1.17 -13.66 25.86
C ARG A 57 -0.34 -13.43 24.61
N LEU A 58 -0.10 -14.48 23.83
CA LEU A 58 0.66 -14.39 22.59
C LEU A 58 -0.17 -13.81 21.45
N GLN A 59 -1.48 -14.08 21.42
CA GLN A 59 -2.45 -13.44 20.51
C GLN A 59 -2.60 -11.94 20.82
N GLU A 60 -2.64 -11.54 22.10
CA GLU A 60 -2.65 -10.11 22.48
C GLU A 60 -1.38 -9.36 21.99
N LYS A 61 -0.22 -10.01 22.09
CA LYS A 61 1.03 -9.48 21.54
C LYS A 61 1.00 -9.39 20.03
N GLU A 62 0.52 -10.44 19.36
CA GLU A 62 0.35 -10.44 17.91
C GLU A 62 -0.54 -9.29 17.45
N LEU A 63 -1.70 -9.11 18.08
CA LEU A 63 -2.63 -8.03 17.79
C LEU A 63 -1.95 -6.66 17.91
N SER A 64 -1.28 -6.41 19.04
CA SER A 64 -0.56 -5.15 19.29
C SER A 64 0.51 -4.88 18.23
N PHE A 65 1.29 -5.90 17.86
CA PHE A 65 2.33 -5.78 16.84
C PHE A 65 1.73 -5.59 15.44
N SER A 66 0.62 -6.24 15.14
CA SER A 66 -0.13 -6.04 13.89
C SER A 66 -0.67 -4.61 13.78
N ARG A 67 -1.08 -3.96 14.88
CA ARG A 67 -1.43 -2.52 14.91
C ARG A 67 -0.22 -1.66 14.55
N ILE A 68 0.92 -1.88 15.18
CA ILE A 68 2.17 -1.15 14.88
C ILE A 68 2.56 -1.35 13.41
N LEU A 69 2.52 -2.59 12.91
CA LEU A 69 2.80 -2.91 11.51
C LEU A 69 1.91 -2.13 10.55
N SER A 70 0.60 -2.02 10.84
CA SER A 70 -0.35 -1.25 10.04
C SER A 70 0.00 0.24 10.00
N GLY A 71 0.42 0.81 11.14
CA GLY A 71 0.91 2.19 11.21
C GLY A 71 2.14 2.42 10.33
N ILE A 72 3.13 1.51 10.39
CA ILE A 72 4.34 1.59 9.55
C ILE A 72 3.97 1.49 8.06
N GLN A 73 3.06 0.59 7.70
CA GLN A 73 2.60 0.43 6.31
C GLN A 73 1.97 1.71 5.75
N VAL A 74 1.18 2.41 6.57
CA VAL A 74 0.55 3.66 6.13
C VAL A 74 1.55 4.80 6.05
N SER A 75 2.47 4.92 7.01
CA SER A 75 3.60 5.86 6.91
C SER A 75 4.43 5.62 5.65
N TRP A 76 4.63 4.35 5.27
CA TRP A 76 5.28 4.00 4.00
C TRP A 76 4.49 4.51 2.79
N ALA A 77 3.16 4.38 2.78
CA ALA A 77 2.33 4.90 1.70
C ALA A 77 2.40 6.43 1.60
N GLU A 78 2.42 7.13 2.73
CA GLU A 78 2.61 8.58 2.79
C GLU A 78 3.99 9.02 2.27
N GLU A 79 5.08 8.38 2.71
CA GLU A 79 6.42 8.71 2.22
C GLU A 79 6.61 8.34 0.75
N SER A 80 5.99 7.25 0.27
CA SER A 80 5.99 6.88 -1.15
C SER A 80 5.35 7.99 -1.99
N LEU A 81 4.23 8.54 -1.54
CA LEU A 81 3.56 9.65 -2.20
C LEU A 81 4.42 10.91 -2.22
N LYS A 82 5.05 11.27 -1.10
CA LYS A 82 5.94 12.43 -1.05
C LYS A 82 7.14 12.25 -1.97
N ARG A 83 7.72 11.05 -2.02
CA ARG A 83 8.79 10.73 -2.98
C ARG A 83 8.35 10.90 -4.43
N LEU A 84 7.11 10.48 -4.79
CA LEU A 84 6.58 10.68 -6.15
C LEU A 84 6.62 12.15 -6.57
N LEU A 85 6.31 13.09 -5.66
CA LEU A 85 6.31 14.53 -5.98
C LEU A 85 7.67 15.02 -6.50
N TYR A 86 8.75 14.36 -6.09
CA TYR A 86 10.13 14.72 -6.42
C TYR A 86 10.79 13.68 -7.34
N GLU A 87 10.04 12.73 -7.91
CA GLU A 87 10.56 11.84 -8.93
C GLU A 87 10.96 12.68 -10.16
N LYS A 88 12.15 12.41 -10.70
CA LYS A 88 12.75 13.20 -11.76
C LYS A 88 11.84 13.20 -13.00
N ASP A 89 11.66 14.38 -13.60
CA ASP A 89 10.90 14.60 -14.83
C ASP A 89 9.41 14.19 -14.77
N LEU A 90 8.88 13.92 -13.56
CA LEU A 90 7.49 13.49 -13.37
C LEU A 90 6.51 14.65 -13.22
N LEU A 91 6.86 15.66 -12.42
CA LEU A 91 6.03 16.83 -12.12
C LEU A 91 6.87 18.11 -12.10
N ASN A 92 6.26 19.21 -12.56
CA ASN A 92 6.82 20.55 -12.44
C ASN A 92 6.52 21.18 -11.05
N ASP A 93 7.09 22.34 -10.77
CA ASP A 93 6.93 23.02 -9.47
C ASP A 93 5.49 23.43 -9.17
N ASN A 94 4.77 23.93 -10.16
CA ASN A 94 3.38 24.34 -9.99
C ASN A 94 2.50 23.14 -9.65
N GLN A 95 2.67 22.03 -10.37
CA GLN A 95 1.95 20.77 -10.13
C GLN A 95 2.26 20.21 -8.75
N ARG A 96 3.54 20.21 -8.34
CA ARG A 96 3.93 19.83 -6.96
C ARG A 96 3.19 20.66 -5.92
N ASN A 97 3.22 21.98 -6.04
CA ASN A 97 2.57 22.89 -5.10
C ASN A 97 1.05 22.71 -5.10
N TYR A 98 0.44 22.49 -6.26
CA TYR A 98 -0.97 22.17 -6.39
C TYR A 98 -1.33 20.92 -5.60
N ILE A 99 -0.57 19.83 -5.76
CA ILE A 99 -0.81 18.56 -5.09
C ILE A 99 -0.53 18.64 -3.58
N LEU A 100 0.52 19.36 -3.16
CA LEU A 100 0.90 19.46 -1.74
C LEU A 100 -0.25 19.99 -0.85
N ASN A 101 -1.08 20.87 -1.39
CA ASN A 101 -2.21 21.49 -0.70
C ASN A 101 -3.48 20.61 -0.63
N LYS A 102 -3.48 19.44 -1.26
CA LYS A 102 -4.64 18.54 -1.30
C LYS A 102 -4.71 17.60 -0.08
N PRO A 103 -5.90 17.08 0.29
CA PRO A 103 -6.01 15.96 1.21
C PRO A 103 -5.23 14.74 0.70
N LEU A 104 -4.71 13.91 1.61
CA LEU A 104 -3.82 12.79 1.29
C LEU A 104 -4.42 11.80 0.26
N ILE A 105 -5.72 11.56 0.32
CA ILE A 105 -6.46 10.75 -0.65
C ILE A 105 -6.43 11.36 -2.06
N GLU A 106 -6.71 12.66 -2.15
CA GLU A 106 -6.77 13.39 -3.42
C GLU A 106 -5.38 13.43 -4.06
N LYS A 107 -4.30 13.53 -3.27
CA LYS A 107 -2.94 13.56 -3.81
C LYS A 107 -2.61 12.38 -4.72
N TRP A 108 -2.94 11.15 -4.32
CA TRP A 108 -2.69 9.96 -5.16
C TRP A 108 -3.47 10.02 -6.48
N LEU A 109 -4.74 10.44 -6.40
CA LEU A 109 -5.63 10.52 -7.56
C LEU A 109 -5.23 11.65 -8.52
N GLU A 110 -4.85 12.81 -7.98
CA GLU A 110 -4.40 13.97 -8.76
C GLU A 110 -3.06 13.71 -9.43
N ILE A 111 -2.07 13.13 -8.72
CA ILE A 111 -0.80 12.72 -9.35
C ILE A 111 -1.08 11.74 -10.49
N PHE A 112 -1.89 10.70 -10.25
CA PHE A 112 -2.21 9.73 -11.30
C PHE A 112 -2.90 10.38 -12.50
N LYS A 113 -3.84 11.31 -12.27
CA LYS A 113 -4.53 12.03 -13.34
C LYS A 113 -3.57 12.89 -14.16
N ILE A 114 -2.76 13.72 -13.51
CA ILE A 114 -1.80 14.61 -14.17
C ILE A 114 -0.81 13.79 -15.00
N VAL A 115 -0.20 12.78 -14.39
CA VAL A 115 0.77 11.90 -15.06
C VAL A 115 0.15 11.18 -16.26
N PHE A 116 -1.09 10.70 -16.13
CA PHE A 116 -1.81 10.07 -17.23
C PHE A 116 -2.10 11.05 -18.37
N CYS A 117 -2.53 12.27 -18.07
CA CYS A 117 -2.79 13.26 -19.11
C CYS A 117 -1.52 13.67 -19.85
N PHE A 118 -0.41 13.78 -19.13
CA PHE A 118 0.90 14.06 -19.71
C PHE A 118 1.39 12.91 -20.62
N ALA A 119 1.25 11.67 -20.16
CA ALA A 119 1.68 10.48 -20.89
C ALA A 119 0.99 10.27 -22.25
N TYR A 120 -0.19 10.86 -22.44
CA TYR A 120 -1.03 10.72 -23.64
C TYR A 120 -1.40 12.07 -24.28
N ASP A 121 -0.63 13.13 -24.00
CA ASP A 121 -0.82 14.48 -24.57
C ASP A 121 -2.25 15.05 -24.46
N LEU A 122 -2.90 14.79 -23.33
CA LEU A 122 -4.24 15.30 -23.01
C LEU A 122 -4.22 16.63 -22.24
N THR A 123 -3.03 17.17 -21.98
CA THR A 123 -2.85 18.40 -21.19
C THR A 123 -3.34 19.61 -21.99
N PRO A 124 -4.41 20.32 -21.57
CA PRO A 124 -4.87 21.51 -22.28
C PRO A 124 -3.92 22.69 -22.08
N ASP A 125 -3.79 23.56 -23.08
CA ASP A 125 -2.89 24.74 -23.06
C ASP A 125 -3.09 25.65 -21.84
N ASN A 126 -4.30 25.71 -21.29
CA ASN A 126 -4.67 26.58 -20.16
C ASN A 126 -4.90 25.81 -18.84
N ASP A 127 -4.57 24.51 -18.77
CA ASP A 127 -4.84 23.65 -17.60
C ASP A 127 -3.73 22.61 -17.40
N GLU A 128 -2.54 23.07 -16.96
CA GLU A 128 -1.38 22.20 -16.71
C GLU A 128 -1.60 21.15 -15.60
N PHE A 129 -2.67 21.30 -14.81
CA PHE A 129 -3.08 20.38 -13.75
C PHE A 129 -4.15 19.37 -14.23
N CYS A 130 -4.60 19.49 -15.48
CA CYS A 130 -5.62 18.64 -16.08
C CYS A 130 -6.92 18.58 -15.26
N THR A 131 -7.28 19.66 -14.56
CA THR A 131 -8.49 19.72 -13.73
C THR A 131 -9.77 19.48 -14.53
N GLN A 132 -9.86 20.05 -15.74
CA GLN A 132 -11.04 20.00 -16.61
C GLN A 132 -11.08 18.76 -17.50
N VAL A 133 -9.96 18.03 -17.62
CA VAL A 133 -9.90 16.84 -18.48
C VAL A 133 -10.82 15.75 -17.94
N ASN A 134 -11.77 15.33 -18.78
CA ASN A 134 -12.67 14.21 -18.52
C ASN A 134 -12.21 12.97 -19.30
N ILE A 135 -11.34 12.16 -18.69
CA ILE A 135 -10.79 10.93 -19.30
C ILE A 135 -11.89 9.96 -19.79
N ARG A 136 -13.08 9.98 -19.20
CA ARG A 136 -14.21 9.14 -19.67
C ARG A 136 -14.74 9.60 -21.03
N GLY A 137 -14.67 10.90 -21.32
CA GLY A 137 -15.03 11.50 -22.61
C GLY A 137 -13.99 11.25 -23.70
N GLU A 138 -12.73 11.03 -23.33
CA GLU A 138 -11.59 10.81 -24.23
C GLU A 138 -11.58 9.44 -24.94
N ARG A 139 -12.69 8.69 -24.95
CA ARG A 139 -12.76 7.37 -25.62
C ARG A 139 -12.48 7.42 -27.11
N HIS A 140 -12.74 8.54 -27.76
CA HIS A 140 -12.48 8.73 -29.19
C HIS A 140 -10.97 8.90 -29.45
N ASN A 141 -10.25 9.54 -28.54
CA ASN A 141 -8.82 9.82 -28.65
C ASN A 141 -7.97 8.64 -28.14
N LEU A 142 -8.35 8.05 -27.00
CA LEU A 142 -7.57 7.01 -26.30
C LEU A 142 -8.04 5.58 -26.61
N GLY A 143 -9.24 5.43 -27.17
CA GLY A 143 -9.91 4.14 -27.29
C GLY A 143 -10.50 3.63 -25.98
N ASN A 144 -11.39 2.64 -26.10
CA ASN A 144 -12.14 2.11 -24.95
C ASN A 144 -11.26 1.41 -23.92
N LYS A 145 -10.23 0.67 -24.36
CA LYS A 145 -9.36 -0.13 -23.48
C LYS A 145 -8.64 0.78 -22.50
N LEU A 146 -7.92 1.79 -22.99
CA LEU A 146 -7.10 2.67 -22.18
C LEU A 146 -7.92 3.51 -21.19
N VAL A 147 -9.10 4.00 -21.61
CA VAL A 147 -10.05 4.65 -20.70
C VAL A 147 -10.52 3.71 -19.58
N GLN A 148 -10.83 2.44 -19.89
CA GLN A 148 -11.15 1.47 -18.84
C GLN A 148 -9.98 1.19 -17.91
N GLN A 149 -8.76 1.16 -18.45
CA GLN A 149 -7.56 0.93 -17.65
C GLN A 149 -7.34 2.05 -16.61
N TYR A 150 -7.48 3.31 -17.03
CA TYR A 150 -7.45 4.48 -16.14
C TYR A 150 -8.53 4.38 -15.05
N LEU A 151 -9.79 4.15 -15.44
CA LEU A 151 -10.90 4.11 -14.49
C LEU A 151 -10.74 2.98 -13.47
N THR A 152 -10.21 1.82 -13.91
CA THR A 152 -9.94 0.67 -13.03
C THR A 152 -8.88 1.01 -11.99
N LEU A 153 -7.76 1.64 -12.40
CA LEU A 153 -6.72 2.05 -11.46
C LEU A 153 -7.18 3.16 -10.52
N ARG A 154 -7.90 4.15 -11.03
CA ARG A 154 -8.50 5.22 -10.22
C ARG A 154 -9.37 4.61 -9.11
N ARG A 155 -10.20 3.61 -9.45
CA ARG A 155 -11.01 2.87 -8.49
C ARG A 155 -10.16 2.13 -7.46
N ILE A 156 -9.13 1.40 -7.90
CA ILE A 156 -8.19 0.69 -7.02
C ILE A 156 -7.57 1.64 -6.00
N ILE A 157 -7.06 2.79 -6.44
CA ILE A 157 -6.48 3.83 -5.57
C ILE A 157 -7.52 4.29 -4.55
N SER A 158 -8.72 4.66 -5.01
CA SER A 158 -9.76 5.20 -4.11
C SER A 158 -10.27 4.17 -3.10
N GLU A 159 -10.39 2.91 -3.48
CA GLU A 159 -11.03 1.87 -2.65
C GLU A 159 -10.03 1.11 -1.77
N ASN A 160 -8.75 1.00 -2.17
CA ASN A 160 -7.77 0.15 -1.47
C ASN A 160 -6.64 0.92 -0.78
N LEU A 161 -6.27 2.11 -1.26
CA LEU A 161 -5.23 2.92 -0.63
C LEU A 161 -5.81 3.86 0.44
N THR A 162 -6.90 4.53 0.11
CA THR A 162 -7.57 5.52 0.98
C THR A 162 -7.95 5.01 2.37
N PRO A 163 -8.63 3.85 2.50
CA PRO A 163 -9.21 3.49 3.80
C PRO A 163 -8.14 3.28 4.89
N ASN A 164 -6.89 3.05 4.48
CA ASN A 164 -5.78 2.78 5.38
C ASN A 164 -5.37 4.03 6.17
N PHE A 165 -5.57 5.23 5.61
CA PHE A 165 -5.26 6.48 6.32
C PHE A 165 -6.18 6.70 7.54
N ALA A 166 -7.46 6.33 7.41
CA ALA A 166 -8.39 6.38 8.53
C ALA A 166 -7.98 5.39 9.64
N ILE A 167 -7.56 4.18 9.27
CA ILE A 167 -7.06 3.16 10.20
C ILE A 167 -5.80 3.65 10.93
N ARG A 168 -4.82 4.22 10.20
CA ARG A 168 -3.60 4.78 10.79
C ARG A 168 -3.87 5.86 11.81
N ASN A 169 -4.78 6.79 11.51
CA ASN A 169 -5.13 7.84 12.47
C ASN A 169 -5.63 7.23 13.78
N LYS A 170 -6.49 6.22 13.69
CA LYS A 170 -7.02 5.51 14.86
C LYS A 170 -5.92 4.79 15.64
N VAL A 171 -5.07 4.04 14.97
CA VAL A 171 -3.92 3.35 15.58
C VAL A 171 -2.96 4.32 16.27
N GLN A 172 -2.66 5.48 15.67
CA GLN A 172 -1.76 6.46 16.27
C GLN A 172 -2.35 7.17 17.50
N HIS A 173 -3.67 7.28 17.57
CA HIS A 173 -4.37 7.81 18.74
C HIS A 173 -4.59 6.77 19.84
N GLY A 174 -4.06 5.55 19.71
CA GLY A 174 -4.19 4.49 20.72
C GLY A 174 -5.52 3.74 20.67
N GLU A 175 -6.35 3.98 19.65
CA GLU A 175 -7.65 3.32 19.44
C GLU A 175 -7.44 1.91 18.83
N TRP A 176 -6.75 1.03 19.57
CA TRP A 176 -6.25 -0.26 19.04
C TRP A 176 -7.27 -1.39 19.07
N ASN A 177 -8.17 -1.37 20.07
CA ASN A 177 -9.21 -2.39 20.27
C ASN A 177 -10.61 -1.85 19.99
N PHE A 178 -10.83 -0.57 20.29
CA PHE A 178 -12.09 0.13 20.11
C PHE A 178 -11.81 1.49 19.47
N ALA A 179 -12.58 1.82 18.45
CA ALA A 179 -12.46 3.09 17.73
C ALA A 179 -13.68 3.98 17.92
N PHE A 180 -13.43 5.28 17.82
CA PHE A 180 -14.39 6.34 18.06
C PHE A 180 -14.50 7.24 16.83
N GLU A 181 -15.62 7.95 16.65
CA GLU A 181 -15.77 8.90 15.54
C GLU A 181 -14.97 10.19 15.80
N ALA A 182 -14.42 10.77 14.74
CA ALA A 182 -13.79 12.10 14.79
C ALA A 182 -14.88 13.20 14.89
N PRO A 183 -14.58 14.42 15.38
CA PRO A 183 -13.28 14.91 15.84
C PRO A 183 -13.01 14.74 17.35
N ILE A 184 -14.04 14.44 18.17
CA ILE A 184 -13.93 14.50 19.64
C ILE A 184 -13.70 13.10 20.26
N SER A 185 -13.67 12.01 19.48
CA SER A 185 -13.46 10.62 19.96
C SER A 185 -14.37 10.20 21.14
N GLU A 186 -15.50 10.87 21.35
CA GLU A 186 -16.47 10.56 22.42
C GLU A 186 -17.45 9.46 22.01
N VAL A 187 -17.69 9.30 20.70
CA VAL A 187 -18.72 8.39 20.18
C VAL A 187 -18.07 7.12 19.68
N PHE A 188 -18.37 6.00 20.33
CA PHE A 188 -17.93 4.68 19.89
C PHE A 188 -18.43 4.36 18.46
N SER A 189 -17.56 3.76 17.65
CA SER A 189 -17.86 3.34 16.28
C SER A 189 -17.57 1.86 16.08
N GLN A 190 -18.62 1.05 16.03
CA GLN A 190 -18.51 -0.37 15.70
C GLN A 190 -17.87 -0.57 14.32
N ARG A 191 -18.29 0.24 13.33
CA ARG A 191 -17.79 0.16 11.96
C ARG A 191 -16.28 0.42 11.86
N LEU A 192 -15.75 1.41 12.59
CA LEU A 192 -14.30 1.66 12.62
C LEU A 192 -13.57 0.57 13.41
N THR A 193 -14.15 0.13 14.51
CA THR A 193 -13.61 -0.98 15.32
C THR A 193 -13.47 -2.26 14.49
N ASP A 194 -14.49 -2.63 13.73
CA ASP A 194 -14.46 -3.79 12.84
C ASP A 194 -13.38 -3.66 11.75
N LYS A 195 -13.18 -2.46 11.21
CA LYS A 195 -12.11 -2.21 10.21
C LYS A 195 -10.73 -2.40 10.82
N ILE A 196 -10.50 -1.86 12.02
CA ILE A 196 -9.25 -2.03 12.75
C ILE A 196 -9.05 -3.51 13.09
N ASN A 197 -10.09 -4.20 13.56
CA ASN A 197 -10.03 -5.62 13.94
C ASN A 197 -9.82 -6.56 12.76
N LYS A 198 -10.18 -6.15 11.54
CA LYS A 198 -9.81 -6.87 10.32
C LYS A 198 -8.36 -6.69 9.92
N GLU A 199 -7.64 -5.72 10.47
CA GLU A 199 -6.21 -5.55 10.19
C GLU A 199 -5.36 -6.60 10.89
N ASN A 200 -4.57 -7.31 10.09
CA ASN A 200 -3.61 -8.30 10.52
C ASN A 200 -2.39 -8.31 9.58
N ILE A 201 -1.44 -9.21 9.84
CA ILE A 201 -0.22 -9.35 9.05
C ILE A 201 -0.48 -9.58 7.55
N ILE A 202 -1.54 -10.31 7.16
CA ILE A 202 -1.85 -10.64 5.77
C ILE A 202 -2.39 -9.40 5.06
N THR A 203 -3.41 -8.77 5.64
CA THR A 203 -4.07 -7.60 5.05
C THR A 203 -3.10 -6.42 4.94
N THR A 204 -2.26 -6.22 5.97
CA THR A 204 -1.23 -5.18 5.99
C THR A 204 -0.13 -5.46 4.96
N THR A 205 0.31 -6.72 4.81
CA THR A 205 1.27 -7.12 3.76
C THR A 205 0.70 -6.91 2.36
N SER A 206 -0.55 -7.25 2.16
CA SER A 206 -1.20 -7.10 0.86
C SER A 206 -1.32 -5.64 0.45
N ARG A 207 -1.68 -4.76 1.39
CA ARG A 207 -1.73 -3.31 1.14
C ARG A 207 -0.37 -2.69 0.85
N TYR A 208 0.67 -3.10 1.59
CA TYR A 208 2.05 -2.70 1.28
C TYR A 208 2.43 -3.03 -0.17
N ASN A 209 2.05 -4.23 -0.65
CA ASN A 209 2.30 -4.65 -2.02
C ASN A 209 1.47 -3.88 -3.06
N ILE A 210 0.21 -3.55 -2.74
CA ILE A 210 -0.65 -2.72 -3.60
C ILE A 210 -0.05 -1.33 -3.75
N VAL A 211 0.33 -0.67 -2.64
CA VAL A 211 0.98 0.65 -2.66
C VAL A 211 2.21 0.64 -3.57
N ASN A 212 3.09 -0.34 -3.42
CA ASN A 212 4.29 -0.43 -4.25
C ASN A 212 3.98 -0.65 -5.74
N SER A 213 2.94 -1.43 -6.03
CA SER A 213 2.54 -1.70 -7.42
C SER A 213 1.96 -0.43 -8.04
N VAL A 214 1.08 0.28 -7.33
CA VAL A 214 0.53 1.57 -7.78
C VAL A 214 1.62 2.63 -7.94
N TYR A 215 2.55 2.75 -6.99
CA TYR A 215 3.69 3.66 -7.09
C TYR A 215 4.48 3.40 -8.39
N ASN A 216 4.87 2.16 -8.63
CA ASN A 216 5.67 1.82 -9.80
C ASN A 216 4.89 2.05 -11.09
N MET A 217 3.59 1.75 -11.12
CA MET A 217 2.74 2.06 -12.27
C MET A 217 2.71 3.55 -12.62
N ILE A 218 2.60 4.42 -11.61
CA ILE A 218 2.61 5.87 -11.82
C ILE A 218 3.97 6.34 -12.34
N VAL A 219 5.07 5.83 -11.77
CA VAL A 219 6.42 6.16 -12.23
C VAL A 219 6.66 5.68 -13.68
N ASP A 220 6.28 4.45 -13.99
CA ASP A 220 6.43 3.88 -15.34
C ASP A 220 5.59 4.65 -16.36
N LEU A 221 4.36 5.03 -15.99
CA LEU A 221 3.50 5.87 -16.80
C LEU A 221 4.10 7.27 -17.05
N GLY A 222 4.67 7.90 -16.02
CA GLY A 222 5.25 9.24 -16.18
C GLY A 222 6.58 9.27 -16.93
N ARG A 223 7.29 8.14 -16.98
CA ARG A 223 8.46 7.94 -17.85
C ARG A 223 8.06 7.71 -19.31
N PHE A 224 6.83 7.31 -19.55
CA PHE A 224 6.28 7.16 -20.90
C PHE A 224 5.84 8.53 -21.44
N ARG A 225 6.21 8.81 -22.70
CA ARG A 225 5.70 9.96 -23.49
C ARG A 225 5.31 9.45 -24.88
N SER A 226 4.09 9.73 -25.31
CA SER A 226 3.53 9.30 -26.61
C SER A 226 4.42 9.63 -27.80
N ASP A 227 5.09 10.78 -27.78
CA ASP A 227 5.93 11.28 -28.88
C ASP A 227 7.29 10.59 -29.03
N SER A 228 7.70 9.79 -28.04
CA SER A 228 9.02 9.16 -27.98
C SER A 228 9.07 7.79 -28.68
N PHE A 229 8.00 7.41 -29.36
CA PHE A 229 7.82 6.11 -29.98
C PHE A 229 8.49 6.03 -31.36
N LYS A 230 9.83 5.98 -31.39
CA LYS A 230 10.54 5.44 -32.57
C LYS A 230 10.66 3.94 -32.41
N LEU A 231 10.31 3.22 -33.48
CA LEU A 231 10.03 1.78 -33.54
C LEU A 231 11.13 0.84 -33.03
N ASP A 232 12.31 1.34 -32.63
CA ASP A 232 13.41 0.52 -32.12
C ASP A 232 14.07 1.15 -30.88
N SER A 233 13.99 0.41 -29.77
CA SER A 233 14.72 0.53 -28.49
C SER A 233 14.51 1.85 -27.70
N ILE A 234 13.69 1.97 -26.64
CA ILE A 234 13.45 1.12 -25.46
C ILE A 234 12.00 1.40 -25.00
N THR A 235 11.08 0.59 -25.51
CA THR A 235 9.63 0.87 -25.63
C THR A 235 8.81 -0.16 -24.87
N THR A 236 8.61 0.06 -23.57
CA THR A 236 7.62 -0.73 -22.83
C THR A 236 6.52 0.19 -22.31
N PRO A 237 5.48 0.44 -23.13
CA PRO A 237 4.45 1.41 -22.81
C PRO A 237 3.67 0.94 -21.57
N PHE A 238 3.02 1.86 -20.85
CA PHE A 238 2.22 1.56 -19.64
C PHE A 238 1.31 0.34 -19.85
N GLU A 239 0.76 0.20 -21.05
CA GLU A 239 -0.10 -0.88 -21.52
C GLU A 239 0.55 -2.26 -21.46
N TYR A 240 1.86 -2.36 -21.66
CA TYR A 240 2.59 -3.63 -21.62
C TYR A 240 2.71 -4.14 -20.19
N PHE A 241 3.05 -3.27 -19.23
CA PHE A 241 3.16 -3.67 -17.82
C PHE A 241 1.82 -3.65 -17.08
N TYR A 242 0.80 -3.02 -17.66
CA TYR A 242 -0.51 -2.83 -17.04
C TYR A 242 -1.10 -4.14 -16.54
N ASP A 243 -1.13 -5.16 -17.40
CA ASP A 243 -1.76 -6.45 -17.09
C ASP A 243 -1.01 -7.18 -15.97
N ASP A 244 0.32 -7.09 -15.95
CA ASP A 244 1.16 -7.68 -14.90
C ASP A 244 0.94 -6.99 -13.55
N TYR A 245 0.91 -5.65 -13.54
CA TYR A 245 0.61 -4.90 -12.33
C TYR A 245 -0.81 -5.16 -11.84
N LEU A 246 -1.81 -5.18 -12.72
CA LEU A 246 -3.18 -5.49 -12.34
C LEU A 246 -3.32 -6.90 -11.82
N LYS A 247 -2.67 -7.89 -12.44
CA LYS A 247 -2.67 -9.27 -11.95
C LYS A 247 -2.13 -9.33 -10.52
N LYS A 248 -1.03 -8.63 -10.25
CA LYS A 248 -0.44 -8.54 -8.91
C LYS A 248 -1.37 -7.83 -7.93
N ILE A 249 -1.93 -6.68 -8.29
CA ILE A 249 -2.85 -5.92 -7.43
C ILE A 249 -4.11 -6.75 -7.13
N ASN A 250 -4.74 -7.34 -8.14
CA ASN A 250 -5.95 -8.15 -7.96
C ASN A 250 -5.69 -9.38 -7.11
N PHE A 251 -4.50 -9.98 -7.20
CA PHE A 251 -4.09 -11.06 -6.31
C PHE A 251 -4.01 -10.60 -4.85
N GLU A 252 -3.42 -9.44 -4.59
CA GLU A 252 -3.36 -8.89 -3.24
C GLU A 252 -4.72 -8.40 -2.71
N ILE A 253 -5.60 -7.86 -3.57
CA ILE A 253 -6.98 -7.50 -3.21
C ILE A 253 -7.75 -8.76 -2.79
N LYS A 254 -7.68 -9.84 -3.58
CA LYS A 254 -8.33 -11.12 -3.24
C LYS A 254 -7.86 -11.65 -1.89
N LYS A 255 -6.58 -11.53 -1.56
CA LYS A 255 -6.07 -11.92 -0.23
C LYS A 255 -6.67 -11.11 0.91
N ILE A 256 -6.97 -9.83 0.68
CA ILE A 256 -7.63 -8.98 1.68
C ILE A 256 -9.10 -9.41 1.84
N GLU A 257 -9.81 -9.64 0.73
CA GLU A 257 -11.23 -10.02 0.72
C GLU A 257 -11.47 -11.42 1.30
N SER A 258 -10.62 -12.39 0.97
CA SER A 258 -10.69 -13.77 1.45
C SER A 258 -9.66 -14.06 2.54
N CYS A 259 -9.36 -13.08 3.40
CA CYS A 259 -8.33 -13.21 4.43
C CYS A 259 -8.70 -14.28 5.46
N ASP A 260 -7.90 -15.35 5.50
CA ASP A 260 -8.00 -16.42 6.50
C ASP A 260 -6.71 -16.44 7.35
N LEU A 261 -6.73 -15.67 8.44
CA LEU A 261 -5.60 -15.55 9.35
C LEU A 261 -5.30 -16.87 10.06
N GLU A 262 -6.33 -17.61 10.44
CA GLU A 262 -6.19 -18.87 11.16
C GLU A 262 -5.48 -19.92 10.30
N LYS A 263 -5.93 -20.10 9.05
CA LYS A 263 -5.26 -20.98 8.09
C LYS A 263 -3.80 -20.56 7.85
N PHE A 264 -3.54 -19.26 7.72
CA PHE A 264 -2.18 -18.77 7.54
C PHE A 264 -1.27 -19.10 8.74
N ILE A 265 -1.78 -18.94 9.96
CA ILE A 265 -1.05 -19.31 11.19
C ILE A 265 -0.83 -20.83 11.22
N ASN A 266 -1.87 -21.62 10.95
CA ASN A 266 -1.81 -23.07 10.92
C ASN A 266 -0.79 -23.57 9.90
N ASP A 267 -0.72 -23.00 8.71
CA ASP A 267 0.29 -23.34 7.70
C ASP A 267 1.72 -23.11 8.20
N ILE A 268 1.96 -22.04 8.98
CA ILE A 268 3.28 -21.76 9.57
C ILE A 268 3.60 -22.77 10.67
N VAL A 269 2.63 -23.04 11.55
CA VAL A 269 2.76 -24.01 12.65
C VAL A 269 3.05 -25.41 12.10
N GLN A 270 2.29 -25.87 11.11
CA GLN A 270 2.46 -27.20 10.49
C GLN A 270 3.80 -27.34 9.75
N ARG A 271 4.29 -26.28 9.10
CA ARG A 271 5.66 -26.26 8.55
C ARG A 271 6.71 -26.40 9.65
N GLN A 272 6.52 -25.75 10.80
CA GLN A 272 7.45 -25.83 11.92
C GLN A 272 7.45 -27.24 12.55
N ILE A 273 6.28 -27.86 12.72
CA ILE A 273 6.14 -29.25 13.22
C ILE A 273 6.91 -30.20 12.32
N ARG A 274 6.64 -30.20 11.01
CA ARG A 274 7.35 -31.04 10.03
C ARG A 274 8.86 -30.83 10.05
N GLY A 275 9.31 -29.57 10.22
CA GLY A 275 10.73 -29.24 10.31
C GLY A 275 11.39 -29.68 11.63
N LEU A 276 10.64 -29.82 12.71
CA LEU A 276 11.13 -30.42 13.97
C LEU A 276 11.19 -31.94 13.86
N GLU A 277 10.14 -32.57 13.31
CA GLU A 277 10.10 -34.01 13.07
C GLU A 277 11.25 -34.47 12.17
N TYR A 278 11.54 -33.72 11.10
CA TYR A 278 12.66 -34.03 10.21
C TYR A 278 14.01 -33.98 10.95
N ARG A 279 14.24 -32.95 11.77
CA ARG A 279 15.48 -32.79 12.55
C ARG A 279 15.67 -33.84 13.63
N ASN A 280 14.58 -34.39 14.17
CA ASN A 280 14.64 -35.47 15.15
C ASN A 280 14.89 -36.85 14.52
N ARG A 281 14.77 -36.96 13.18
CA ARG A 281 15.05 -38.20 12.42
C ARG A 281 16.50 -38.28 11.90
N THR A 282 17.17 -37.14 11.79
CA THR A 282 18.59 -37.00 11.38
C THR A 282 19.50 -36.94 12.58
#